data_AF-A0A9E4I7W8-F1
#
_entry.id   AF-A0A9E4I7W8-F1
#
_cell.length_a   1.000
_cell.length_b   1.000
_cell.length_c   1.000
_cell.angle_alpha   90.00
_cell.angle_beta   90.00
_cell.angle_gamma   90.00
#
_symmetry.space_group_name_H-M   'P 1'
#
loop_
_entity.id
_entity.type
_entity.pdbx_description
1 polymer ?
#
loop_
_entity_poly.entity_id
_entity_poly.type
_entity_poly.pdbx_seq_one_letter_code
_entity_poly.pdbx_strand_id
1 'polypeptide(L)' 'RRKISFGTRSESGRAARDACLGALKTCNRLGVPYWDYLRDRLEVSGAPNVPRLADLITQRAAT' A
#
# COMPACT_ATOMS: atom_id res chain seq x y z
N ARG A 1 1.10 -34.45 8.93
CA ARG A 1 1.36 -33.19 8.18
C ARG A 1 1.07 -32.00 9.09
N ARG A 2 2.05 -31.15 9.42
CA ARG A 2 1.79 -29.89 10.13
C ARG A 2 0.94 -28.98 9.24
N LYS A 3 -0.17 -28.44 9.74
CA LYS A 3 -0.89 -27.32 9.11
C LYS A 3 0.00 -26.08 9.20
N ILE A 4 0.90 -25.92 8.24
CA ILE A 4 1.60 -24.65 8.03
C ILE A 4 0.70 -23.83 7.12
N SER A 5 -0.35 -23.23 7.69
CA SER A 5 -1.08 -22.20 6.96
C SER A 5 -0.15 -21.01 6.80
N PHE A 6 0.15 -20.64 5.55
CA PHE A 6 0.91 -19.44 5.18
C PHE A 6 0.15 -18.12 5.49
N GLY A 7 -0.93 -18.18 6.27
CA GLY A 7 -1.62 -17.02 6.78
C GLY A 7 -0.84 -16.39 7.93
N THR A 8 -0.91 -15.06 8.06
CA THR A 8 -0.32 -14.36 9.20
C THR A 8 -0.98 -14.86 10.48
N ARG A 9 -0.16 -15.33 11.45
CA ARG A 9 -0.66 -15.99 12.66
C ARG A 9 -1.28 -15.01 13.64
N SER A 10 -0.72 -13.80 13.74
CA SER A 10 -1.25 -12.72 14.56
C SER A 10 -2.27 -11.87 13.81
N GLU A 11 -3.19 -11.27 14.57
CA GLU A 11 -4.11 -10.25 14.08
C GLU A 11 -3.36 -9.04 13.52
N SER A 12 -2.32 -8.58 14.23
CA SER A 12 -1.45 -7.48 13.76
C SER A 12 -0.82 -7.77 12.39
N GLY A 13 -0.40 -9.01 12.16
CA GLY A 13 0.16 -9.41 10.87
C GLY A 13 -0.89 -9.52 9.77
N ARG A 14 -2.12 -9.93 10.09
CA ARG A 14 -3.23 -9.91 9.13
C ARG A 14 -3.59 -8.47 8.76
N ALA A 15 -3.74 -7.59 9.74
CA ALA A 15 -4.01 -6.18 9.53
C ALA A 15 -2.92 -5.49 8.68
N ALA A 16 -1.64 -5.73 8.98
CA ALA A 16 -0.54 -5.19 8.20
C ALA A 16 -0.55 -5.70 6.74
N ARG A 17 -0.82 -7.00 6.55
CA ARG A 17 -0.96 -7.60 5.21
C ARG A 17 -2.10 -6.94 4.43
N ASP A 18 -3.27 -6.82 5.04
CA ASP A 18 -4.46 -6.28 4.38
C ASP A 18 -4.28 -4.79 4.05
N ALA A 19 -3.65 -4.02 4.94
CA ALA A 19 -3.30 -2.62 4.69
C ALA A 19 -2.32 -2.48 3.50
N CYS A 20 -1.23 -3.24 3.48
CA CYS A 20 -0.25 -3.21 2.39
C CYS A 20 -0.86 -3.68 1.05
N LEU A 21 -1.70 -4.72 1.08
CA LEU A 21 -2.41 -5.19 -0.13
C LEU A 21 -3.41 -4.15 -0.63
N GLY A 22 -4.12 -3.47 0.27
CA GLY A 22 -5.01 -2.36 -0.08
C GLY A 22 -4.24 -1.22 -0.74
N ALA A 23 -3.14 -0.77 -0.14
CA ALA A 23 -2.28 0.28 -0.70
C ALA A 23 -1.73 -0.11 -2.08
N LEU A 24 -1.20 -1.33 -2.23
CA LEU A 24 -0.68 -1.83 -3.52
C LEU A 24 -1.75 -1.80 -4.62
N LYS A 25 -2.96 -2.29 -4.33
CA LYS A 25 -4.06 -2.28 -5.30
C LYS A 25 -4.47 -0.86 -5.71
N THR A 26 -4.51 0.06 -4.75
CA THR A 26 -4.84 1.47 -5.01
C THR A 26 -3.75 2.13 -5.87
N CYS A 27 -2.48 1.93 -5.55
CA CYS A 27 -1.35 2.40 -6.36
C CYS A 27 -1.44 1.88 -7.80
N ASN A 28 -1.70 0.58 -7.98
CA ASN A 28 -1.87 -0.02 -9.31
C ASN A 28 -3.03 0.61 -10.09
N ARG A 29 -4.15 0.91 -9.44
CA ARG A 29 -5.30 1.57 -10.10
C ARG A 29 -5.02 3.01 -10.51
N LEU A 30 -4.16 3.71 -9.78
CA LEU A 30 -3.78 5.10 -10.03
C LEU A 30 -2.53 5.24 -10.92
N GLY A 31 -1.85 4.13 -11.26
CA GLY A 31 -0.61 4.15 -12.04
C GLY A 31 0.60 4.63 -11.24
N VAL A 32 0.56 4.55 -9.91
CA VAL A 32 1.65 4.95 -9.01
C VAL A 32 2.54 3.73 -8.71
N PRO A 33 3.87 3.81 -8.85
CA PRO A 33 4.76 2.74 -8.43
C PRO A 33 4.67 2.53 -6.91
N TYR A 34 4.31 1.32 -6.47
CA TYR A 34 4.11 1.04 -5.05
C TYR A 34 5.35 1.28 -4.19
N TRP A 35 6.55 0.98 -4.71
CA TRP A 35 7.80 1.19 -3.98
C TRP A 35 8.11 2.67 -3.77
N ASP A 36 7.75 3.54 -4.71
CA ASP A 36 7.89 4.98 -4.56
C ASP A 36 6.93 5.51 -3.48
N TYR A 37 5.68 5.03 -3.50
CA TYR A 37 4.71 5.33 -2.44
C TYR A 37 5.20 4.87 -1.06
N LEU A 38 5.75 3.66 -0.95
CA LEU A 38 6.23 3.13 0.32
C LEU A 38 7.44 3.90 0.83
N ARG A 39 8.39 4.25 -0.05
CA ARG A 39 9.58 5.03 0.31
C ARG A 39 9.22 6.44 0.77
N ASP A 40 8.26 7.09 0.12
CA ASP A 40 7.72 8.39 0.54
C ASP A 40 7.07 8.30 1.93
N ARG A 41 6.24 7.28 2.18
CA ARG A 41 5.56 7.10 3.49
C ARG A 41 6.49 6.70 4.63
N LEU A 42 7.62 6.06 4.31
CA LEU A 42 8.65 5.70 5.28
C LEU A 42 9.77 6.75 5.39
N GLU A 43 9.61 7.90 4.72
CA GLU A 43 10.56 9.02 4.76
C GLU A 43 11.99 8.60 4.38
N VAL A 44 12.11 7.68 3.41
CA VAL A 44 13.40 7.22 2.91
C VAL A 44 14.11 8.38 2.20
N SER A 45 15.37 8.64 2.55
CA SER A 45 16.15 9.71 1.91
C SER A 45 16.20 9.54 0.38
N GLY A 46 15.95 10.64 -0.34
CA GLY A 46 15.85 10.64 -1.80
C GLY A 46 14.62 9.91 -2.36
N ALA A 47 13.60 9.64 -1.54
CA ALA A 47 12.32 9.16 -2.03
C ALA A 47 11.64 10.22 -2.92
N PRO A 48 11.01 9.80 -4.02
CA PRO A 48 10.15 10.70 -4.79
C PRO A 48 8.95 11.12 -3.94
N ASN A 49 8.52 12.38 -4.06
CA ASN A 49 7.33 12.84 -3.36
C ASN A 49 6.08 12.25 -4.02
N VAL A 50 5.32 11.46 -3.25
CA VAL A 50 4.10 10.81 -3.75
C VAL A 50 2.87 11.43 -3.08
N PRO A 51 1.94 12.05 -3.85
CA PRO A 51 0.70 12.59 -3.32
C PRO A 51 -0.09 11.55 -2.51
N ARG A 52 -0.92 12.00 -1.57
CA ARG A 52 -1.77 11.07 -0.81
C ARG A 52 -2.72 10.38 -1.79
N LEU A 53 -2.86 9.06 -1.65
CA LEU A 53 -3.72 8.28 -2.54
C LEU A 53 -5.18 8.76 -2.48
N ALA A 54 -5.63 9.27 -1.33
CA ALA A 54 -6.97 9.84 -1.17
C ALA A 54 -7.21 11.06 -2.07
N ASP A 55 -6.20 11.93 -2.22
CA ASP A 55 -6.29 13.12 -3.07
C ASP A 55 -6.37 12.71 -4.53
N LEU A 56 -5.53 11.76 -4.95
CA LEU A 56 -5.54 11.20 -6.31
C LEU A 56 -6.87 10.51 -6.64
N ILE A 57 -7.47 9.80 -5.68
CA ILE A 57 -8.81 9.21 -5.85
C ILE A 57 -9.85 10.32 -6.07
N THR A 58 -9.84 11.36 -5.24
CA THR A 58 -10.80 12.47 -5.32
C THR A 58 -10.69 13.20 -6.65
N GLN A 59 -9.47 13.51 -7.09
CA GLN A 59 -9.20 14.14 -8.40
C GLN A 59 -9.75 13.30 -9.56
N ARG A 60 -9.57 11.98 -9.52
CA ARG A 60 -10.00 11.08 -10.59
C ARG A 60 -11.50 10.80 -10.58
N ALA A 61 -12.16 10.94 -9.44
CA ALA A 61 -13.62 10.80 -9.30
C ALA A 61 -14.38 12.06 -9.73
N ALA A 62 -13.73 13.22 -9.71
CA ALA A 62 -14.31 14.49 -10.18
C ALA A 62 -14.31 14.63 -11.71
N THR A 63 -13.74 13.67 -12.44
CA THR A 63 -13.70 13.62 -13.92
C THR A 63 -14.73 12.61 -14.43
#